data_AF-A0A5C8MDH0-F1
#
_entry.id   AF-A0A5C8MDH0-F1
#
_cell.length_a   1.000
_cell.length_b   1.000
_cell.length_c   1.000
_cell.angle_alpha   90.00
_cell.angle_beta   90.00
_cell.angle_gamma   90.00
#
_symmetry.space_group_name_H-M   'P 1'
#
loop_
_entity.id
_entity.type
_entity.pdbx_description
1 polymer ?
#
loop_
_entity_poly.entity_id
_entity_poly.type
_entity_poly.pdbx_seq_one_letter_code
_entity_poly.pdbx_strand_id
1 'polypeptide(L)'
;AGLYVNRKHFGKLPGLAGWFGSKKDKQFDMEHTFTPAETAGAYQIGTPHVLSLAPLIGSLEIFAEAGIENIRQKSLQITRYLMYLIEHELKDFGFAIGNPRDDARRGGHVSLEHDEAARICKSLKEN
;
A
#
# COMPACT_ATOMS: atom_id res chain seq x y z
N ALA A 1 9.05 2.45 2.30
CA ALA A 1 7.87 2.14 3.14
C ALA A 1 7.35 3.43 3.74
N GLY A 2 6.03 3.57 3.90
CA GLY A 2 5.40 4.68 4.62
C GLY A 2 5.00 4.27 6.04
N LEU A 3 5.00 5.21 6.98
CA LEU A 3 4.50 5.02 8.34
C LEU A 3 3.56 6.17 8.68
N TYR A 4 2.38 5.84 9.20
CA TYR A 4 1.48 6.82 9.81
C TYR A 4 1.48 6.64 11.33
N VAL A 5 1.62 7.75 12.05
CA VAL A 5 1.49 7.80 13.50
C VAL A 5 0.37 8.78 13.83
N ASN A 6 -0.67 8.31 14.52
CA ASN A 6 -1.73 9.20 14.98
C ASN A 6 -1.16 10.23 15.96
N ARG A 7 -1.59 11.50 15.87
CA ARG A 7 -1.08 12.60 16.70
C ARG A 7 -1.19 12.32 18.21
N LYS A 8 -2.18 11.54 18.65
CA LYS A 8 -2.33 11.13 20.06
C LYS A 8 -1.17 10.25 20.58
N HIS A 9 -0.30 9.80 19.70
CA HIS A 9 0.88 9.00 20.01
C HIS A 9 2.20 9.76 19.79
N PHE A 10 2.15 11.04 19.41
CA PHE A 10 3.35 11.86 19.38
C PHE A 10 3.95 12.01 20.78
N GLY A 11 5.27 12.19 20.85
CA GLY A 11 6.02 12.17 22.11
C GLY A 11 6.33 10.77 22.65
N LYS A 12 5.76 9.69 22.08
CA LYS A 12 6.24 8.34 22.36
C LYS A 12 7.57 8.10 21.65
N LEU A 13 8.53 7.51 22.37
CA LEU A 13 9.83 7.17 21.82
C LEU A 13 9.73 5.99 20.83
N PRO A 14 10.51 5.99 19.74
CA PRO A 14 10.63 4.83 18.86
C PRO A 14 11.32 3.67 19.60
N GLY A 15 10.99 2.43 19.25
CA GLY A 15 11.70 1.26 19.78
C GLY A 15 13.15 1.18 19.29
N LEU A 16 13.43 1.72 18.11
CA LEU A 16 14.75 1.86 17.54
C LEU A 16 14.97 3.32 17.14
N ALA A 17 15.74 4.05 17.94
CA ALA A 17 16.14 5.42 17.62
C ALA A 17 17.23 5.43 16.55
N GLY A 18 17.19 6.44 15.69
CA GLY A 18 18.27 6.71 14.77
C GLY A 18 18.37 8.20 14.45
N TRP A 19 19.54 8.62 13.98
CA TRP A 19 19.90 10.03 13.85
C TRP A 19 18.93 10.85 12.99
N PHE A 20 18.33 10.24 11.97
CA PHE A 20 17.36 10.92 11.10
C PHE A 20 16.03 11.22 11.80
N GLY A 21 15.75 10.53 12.92
CA GLY A 21 14.59 10.75 13.78
C GLY A 21 14.77 11.86 14.80
N SER A 22 15.96 12.45 14.91
CA SER A 22 16.21 13.59 15.78
C SER A 22 15.44 14.83 15.33
N LYS A 23 15.23 15.79 16.24
CA LYS A 23 14.78 17.14 15.84
C LYS A 23 15.72 17.72 14.79
N LYS A 24 15.17 18.43 13.80
CA LYS A 24 15.92 18.84 12.61
C LYS A 24 17.01 19.87 12.88
N ASP A 25 16.81 20.70 13.90
CA ASP A 25 17.81 21.64 14.44
C ASP A 25 18.92 20.95 15.25
N LYS A 26 18.71 19.68 15.67
CA LYS A 26 19.64 18.87 16.47
C LYS A 26 20.25 17.68 15.72
N GLN A 27 19.78 17.40 14.51
CA GLN A 27 20.09 16.19 13.74
C GLN A 27 21.61 16.01 13.50
N PHE A 28 22.36 17.11 13.41
CA PHE A 28 23.78 17.11 13.12
C PHE A 28 24.66 17.51 14.32
N ASP A 29 24.08 17.73 15.50
CA ASP A 29 24.84 18.09 16.72
C ASP A 29 25.67 16.90 17.24
N MET A 30 25.39 15.69 16.75
CA MET A 30 26.04 14.43 17.13
C MET A 30 26.03 14.17 18.65
N GLU A 31 25.06 14.75 19.37
CA GLU A 31 24.86 14.52 20.80
C GLU A 31 24.60 13.03 21.08
N HIS A 32 25.18 12.51 22.17
CA HIS A 32 24.92 11.13 22.61
C HIS A 32 23.50 10.92 23.15
N THR A 33 22.79 12.01 23.45
CA THR A 33 21.39 11.97 23.89
C THR A 33 20.47 12.17 22.70
N PHE A 34 19.57 11.20 22.46
CA PHE A 34 18.61 11.29 21.38
C PHE A 34 17.53 12.33 21.71
N THR A 35 17.45 13.39 20.90
CA THR A 35 16.39 14.39 20.97
C THR A 35 15.37 14.13 19.87
N PRO A 36 14.25 13.41 20.12
CA PRO A 36 13.32 12.97 19.09
C PRO A 36 12.58 14.14 18.42
N ALA A 37 12.27 14.01 17.14
CA ALA A 37 11.32 14.90 16.48
C ALA A 37 9.93 14.84 17.16
N GLU A 38 9.19 15.95 17.13
CA GLU A 38 7.86 16.04 17.79
C GLU A 38 6.73 15.40 16.96
N THR A 39 7.06 14.85 15.80
CA THR A 39 6.13 14.28 14.83
C THR A 39 6.44 12.81 14.57
N ALA A 40 5.70 12.19 13.64
CA ALA A 40 6.04 10.85 13.12
C ALA A 40 7.50 10.74 12.61
N GLY A 41 8.17 11.86 12.35
CA GLY A 41 9.60 11.90 12.02
C GLY A 41 10.49 11.21 13.05
N ALA A 42 10.08 11.13 14.32
CA ALA A 42 10.84 10.44 15.39
C ALA A 42 11.16 8.97 15.08
N TYR A 43 10.39 8.35 14.20
CA TYR A 43 10.54 6.94 13.81
C TYR A 43 11.46 6.74 12.60
N GLN A 44 12.07 7.80 12.07
CA GLN A 44 13.12 7.68 11.07
C GLN A 44 14.43 7.23 11.73
N ILE A 45 15.14 6.32 11.07
CA ILE A 45 16.35 5.71 11.65
C ILE A 45 17.60 6.29 10.99
N GLY A 46 17.80 5.97 9.71
CA GLY A 46 18.99 6.35 8.96
C GLY A 46 18.69 7.31 7.82
N THR A 47 19.72 7.59 7.02
CA THR A 47 19.58 8.34 5.78
C THR A 47 18.51 7.70 4.90
N PRO A 48 17.53 8.47 4.39
CA PRO A 48 16.52 7.93 3.50
C PRO A 48 17.14 7.48 2.18
N HIS A 49 16.55 6.47 1.56
CA HIS A 49 16.97 5.99 0.24
C HIS A 49 16.46 6.95 -0.86
N VAL A 50 17.16 8.08 -1.04
CA VAL A 50 16.72 9.23 -1.85
C VAL A 50 16.24 8.82 -3.25
N LEU A 51 16.98 7.94 -3.93
CA LEU A 51 16.63 7.48 -5.29
C LEU A 51 15.34 6.64 -5.34
N SER A 52 14.96 5.99 -4.24
CA SER A 52 13.68 5.29 -4.16
C SER A 52 12.54 6.18 -3.69
N LEU A 53 12.83 7.29 -3.00
CA LEU A 53 11.82 8.23 -2.54
C LEU A 53 11.44 9.26 -3.60
N ALA A 54 12.39 9.73 -4.40
CA ALA A 54 12.14 10.77 -5.39
C ALA A 54 10.95 10.44 -6.34
N PRO A 55 10.80 9.20 -6.86
CA PRO A 55 9.67 8.85 -7.73
C PRO A 55 8.29 8.91 -7.05
N LEU A 56 8.24 8.89 -5.71
CA LEU A 56 6.96 8.96 -4.98
C LEU A 56 6.26 10.31 -5.22
N ILE A 57 7.01 11.38 -5.46
CA ILE A 57 6.43 12.72 -5.73
C ILE A 57 5.55 12.65 -6.99
N GLY A 58 6.14 12.23 -8.12
CA GLY A 58 5.40 12.09 -9.38
C GLY A 58 4.28 11.05 -9.31
N SER A 59 4.49 9.95 -8.58
CA SER A 59 3.41 8.97 -8.36
C SER A 59 2.22 9.60 -7.63
N LEU A 60 2.46 10.33 -6.55
CA LEU A 60 1.42 10.96 -5.73
C LEU A 60 0.69 12.08 -6.46
N GLU A 61 1.37 12.81 -7.35
CA GLU A 61 0.74 13.81 -8.22
C GLU A 61 -0.34 13.20 -9.11
N ILE A 62 -0.06 12.04 -9.73
CA ILE A 62 -1.05 11.31 -10.56
C ILE A 62 -2.26 10.88 -9.72
N PHE A 63 -2.04 10.40 -8.49
CA PHE A 63 -3.14 10.03 -7.59
C PHE A 63 -3.96 11.25 -7.15
N ALA A 64 -3.31 12.40 -6.92
CA ALA A 64 -3.96 13.64 -6.53
C ALA A 64 -4.81 14.22 -7.67
N GLU A 65 -4.29 14.19 -8.91
CA GLU A 65 -5.01 14.60 -10.12
C GLU A 65 -6.24 13.71 -10.38
N ALA A 66 -6.07 12.38 -10.29
CA ALA A 66 -7.16 11.44 -10.52
C ALA A 66 -8.23 11.49 -9.42
N GLY A 67 -7.82 11.68 -8.15
CA GLY A 67 -8.68 11.64 -6.98
C GLY A 67 -9.03 10.22 -6.52
N ILE A 68 -8.89 9.96 -5.21
CA ILE A 68 -9.06 8.61 -4.66
C ILE A 68 -10.48 8.04 -4.82
N GLU A 69 -11.50 8.92 -4.79
CA GLU A 69 -12.89 8.51 -4.97
C GLU A 69 -13.15 8.03 -6.40
N ASN A 70 -12.66 8.76 -7.41
CA ASN A 70 -12.79 8.36 -8.81
C ASN A 70 -12.09 7.02 -9.09
N ILE A 71 -10.90 6.84 -8.52
CA ILE A 71 -10.16 5.58 -8.58
C ILE A 71 -10.98 4.45 -7.95
N ARG A 72 -11.59 4.70 -6.79
CA ARG A 72 -12.43 3.70 -6.10
C ARG A 72 -13.65 3.32 -6.92
N GLN A 73 -14.39 4.30 -7.45
CA GLN A 73 -15.58 4.05 -8.27
C GLN A 73 -15.23 3.22 -9.50
N LYS A 74 -14.17 3.61 -10.23
CA LYS A 74 -13.70 2.86 -11.42
C LYS A 74 -13.22 1.45 -11.06
N SER A 75 -12.50 1.30 -9.95
CA SER A 75 -12.03 0.00 -9.45
C SER A 75 -13.20 -0.95 -9.15
N LEU A 76 -14.25 -0.46 -8.51
CA LEU A 76 -15.45 -1.26 -8.23
C LEU A 76 -16.16 -1.67 -9.52
N GLN A 77 -16.34 -0.75 -10.47
CA GLN A 77 -16.97 -1.05 -11.76
C GLN A 77 -16.23 -2.16 -12.52
N ILE A 78 -14.91 -2.02 -12.68
CA ILE A 78 -14.09 -3.01 -13.41
C ILE A 78 -14.13 -4.37 -12.71
N THR A 79 -13.99 -4.40 -11.38
CA THR A 79 -13.98 -5.66 -10.65
C THR A 79 -15.37 -6.32 -10.58
N ARG A 80 -16.48 -5.55 -10.54
CA ARG A 80 -17.84 -6.10 -10.67
C ARG A 80 -18.03 -6.75 -12.02
N TYR A 81 -17.60 -6.06 -13.08
CA TYR A 81 -17.74 -6.58 -14.42
C TYR A 81 -16.89 -7.85 -14.63
N LEU A 82 -15.65 -7.86 -14.12
CA LEU A 82 -14.83 -9.07 -14.13
C LEU A 82 -15.47 -10.23 -13.36
N MET A 83 -16.01 -9.99 -12.17
CA MET A 83 -16.72 -11.01 -11.39
C MET A 83 -17.96 -11.53 -12.13
N TYR A 84 -18.73 -10.65 -12.77
CA TYR A 84 -19.84 -11.04 -13.64
C TYR A 84 -19.36 -11.96 -14.76
N LEU A 85 -18.29 -11.57 -15.48
CA LEU A 85 -17.74 -12.39 -16.57
C LEU A 85 -17.26 -13.76 -16.07
N ILE A 86 -16.58 -13.83 -14.93
CA ILE A 86 -16.16 -15.10 -14.32
C ILE A 86 -17.37 -16.01 -14.08
N GLU A 87 -18.46 -15.47 -13.52
CA GLU A 87 -19.65 -16.27 -13.21
C GLU A 87 -20.38 -16.80 -14.44
N HIS A 88 -20.26 -16.11 -15.58
CA HIS A 88 -20.95 -16.46 -16.81
C HIS A 88 -20.07 -17.30 -17.73
N GLU A 89 -18.83 -16.89 -17.94
CA GLU A 89 -17.90 -17.51 -18.89
C GLU A 89 -17.15 -18.71 -18.27
N LEU A 90 -16.91 -18.70 -16.96
CA LEU A 90 -16.10 -19.72 -16.28
C LEU A 90 -16.91 -20.70 -15.42
N LYS A 91 -18.25 -20.62 -15.50
CA LYS A 91 -19.19 -21.39 -14.66
C LYS A 91 -18.90 -22.89 -14.62
N ASP A 92 -18.62 -23.47 -15.79
CA ASP A 92 -18.47 -24.92 -15.97
C ASP A 92 -17.01 -25.39 -15.84
N PHE A 93 -16.10 -24.48 -15.50
CA PHE A 93 -14.66 -24.75 -15.42
C PHE A 93 -14.14 -24.88 -13.98
N GLY A 94 -15.02 -25.03 -12.99
CA GLY A 94 -14.61 -25.32 -11.60
C GLY A 94 -13.96 -24.14 -10.86
N PHE A 95 -14.15 -22.91 -11.33
CA PHE A 95 -13.64 -21.71 -10.64
C PHE A 95 -14.58 -21.24 -9.54
N ALA A 96 -14.00 -20.73 -8.45
CA ALA A 96 -14.71 -19.99 -7.42
C ALA A 96 -14.09 -18.60 -7.22
N ILE A 97 -14.90 -17.62 -6.82
CA ILE A 97 -14.41 -16.27 -6.46
C ILE A 97 -14.13 -16.23 -4.96
N GLY A 98 -12.87 -16.00 -4.59
CA GLY A 98 -12.43 -15.90 -3.18
C GLY A 98 -12.69 -14.54 -2.53
N ASN A 99 -13.14 -13.53 -3.30
CA ASN A 99 -13.45 -12.21 -2.74
C ASN A 99 -14.85 -12.15 -2.09
N PRO A 100 -15.01 -11.29 -1.06
CA PRO A 100 -16.35 -10.86 -0.64
C PRO A 100 -17.13 -10.24 -1.80
N ARG A 101 -18.46 -10.47 -1.84
CA ARG A 101 -19.35 -9.84 -2.84
C ARG A 101 -19.72 -8.40 -2.49
N ASP A 102 -19.67 -8.05 -1.22
CA ASP A 102 -19.95 -6.71 -0.72
C ASP A 102 -18.82 -5.73 -1.12
N ASP A 103 -19.20 -4.68 -1.85
CA ASP A 103 -18.31 -3.61 -2.31
C ASP A 103 -17.61 -2.91 -1.14
N ALA A 104 -18.24 -2.78 0.03
CA ALA A 104 -17.61 -2.16 1.21
C ALA A 104 -16.50 -3.01 1.83
N ARG A 105 -16.43 -4.30 1.49
CA ARG A 105 -15.52 -5.27 2.10
C ARG A 105 -14.45 -5.83 1.16
N ARG A 106 -14.34 -5.29 -0.07
CA ARG A 106 -13.39 -5.77 -1.09
C ARG A 106 -12.54 -4.65 -1.69
N GLY A 107 -11.30 -5.01 -2.05
CA GLY A 107 -10.32 -4.12 -2.67
C GLY A 107 -10.48 -4.02 -4.19
N GLY A 108 -9.40 -3.61 -4.88
CA GLY A 108 -9.37 -3.44 -6.33
C GLY A 108 -8.84 -4.65 -7.13
N HIS A 109 -8.78 -5.83 -6.53
CA HIS A 109 -8.38 -7.07 -7.22
C HIS A 109 -9.52 -8.10 -7.16
N VAL A 110 -9.47 -9.09 -8.06
CA VAL A 110 -10.31 -10.29 -8.01
C VAL A 110 -9.38 -11.51 -7.89
N SER A 111 -9.68 -12.40 -6.95
CA SER A 111 -8.99 -13.65 -6.68
C SER A 111 -9.90 -14.81 -7.08
N LEU A 112 -9.37 -15.65 -7.95
CA LEU A 112 -9.99 -16.88 -8.40
C LEU A 112 -9.33 -18.09 -7.74
N GLU A 113 -10.16 -19.02 -7.30
CA GLU A 113 -9.76 -20.29 -6.72
C GLU A 113 -10.05 -21.42 -7.71
N HIS A 114 -9.11 -22.35 -7.84
CA HIS A 114 -9.20 -23.52 -8.71
C HIS A 114 -8.12 -24.54 -8.31
N ASP A 115 -8.39 -25.84 -8.39
CA ASP A 115 -7.44 -26.90 -8.01
C ASP A 115 -6.11 -26.82 -8.82
N GLU A 116 -6.22 -26.57 -10.11
CA GLU A 116 -5.09 -26.38 -11.03
C GLU A 116 -4.54 -24.92 -11.08
N ALA A 117 -4.82 -24.07 -10.10
CA ALA A 117 -4.47 -22.63 -10.14
C ALA A 117 -3.00 -22.37 -10.52
N ALA A 118 -2.06 -23.16 -10.01
CA ALA A 118 -0.63 -23.01 -10.34
C ALA A 118 -0.34 -23.20 -11.83
N ARG A 119 -0.96 -24.21 -12.48
CA ARG A 119 -0.79 -24.49 -13.91
C ARG A 119 -1.49 -23.45 -14.77
N ILE A 120 -2.69 -23.04 -14.39
CA ILE A 120 -3.43 -21.96 -15.06
C ILE A 120 -2.61 -20.66 -15.02
N CYS A 121 -2.10 -20.26 -13.85
CA CYS A 121 -1.25 -19.07 -13.72
C CYS A 121 0.06 -19.18 -14.51
N LYS A 122 0.63 -20.39 -14.65
CA LYS A 122 1.79 -20.60 -15.52
C LYS A 122 1.41 -20.36 -16.98
N SER A 123 0.34 -20.97 -17.47
CA SER A 123 -0.13 -20.82 -18.85
C SER A 123 -0.51 -19.37 -19.19
N LEU A 124 -1.12 -18.62 -18.27
CA LEU A 124 -1.45 -17.20 -18.47
C LEU A 124 -0.22 -16.29 -18.58
N LYS A 125 0.94 -16.66 -18.03
CA LYS A 125 2.19 -15.89 -18.15
C LYS A 125 2.95 -16.17 -19.44
N GLU A 126 2.66 -17.31 -20.07
CA GLU A 126 3.31 -17.76 -21.30
C GLU A 126 2.58 -17.25 -22.56
N ASN A 127 1.37 -16.71 -22.42
CA ASN A 127 0.63 -16.00 -23.47
C ASN A 127 0.89 -14.50 -23.41
#